data_AF-A0A2U1PCZ0-F1
#
_entry.id   AF-A0A2U1PCZ0-F1
#
_cell.length_a   1.000
_cell.length_b   1.000
_cell.length_c   1.000
_cell.angle_alpha   90.00
_cell.angle_beta   90.00
_cell.angle_gamma   90.00
#
_symmetry.space_group_name_H-M   'P 1'
#
loop_
_entity.id
_entity.type
_entity.pdbx_description
1 polymer ?
#
loop_
_entity_poly.entity_id
_entity_poly.type
_entity_poly.pdbx_seq_one_letter_code
_entity_poly.pdbx_strand_id
1 'polypeptide(L)'
;MIEHSVVLIGLYRFADYMPCLSWVDKLRGVEGRIDHHVKQFDEFIEGVIEENLHKKREAAKGESYVVDQDQRFIDMLLEEKEDSTRSYHFQRDDIKALLVDMFVGGTVQPFSTIEWA
;
A
#
# COMPACT_ATOMS: atom_id res chain seq x y z
N MET A 1 -3.14 -0.77 14.44
CA MET A 1 -3.41 -0.61 12.99
C MET A 1 -2.79 -1.77 12.22
N ILE A 2 -1.48 -1.98 12.34
CA ILE A 2 -0.73 -3.05 11.65
C ILE A 2 -1.23 -4.46 12.01
N GLU A 3 -1.39 -4.76 13.31
CA GLU A 3 -1.92 -6.05 13.82
C GLU A 3 -3.24 -6.47 13.15
N HIS A 4 -4.21 -5.55 13.08
CA HIS A 4 -5.52 -5.85 12.49
C HIS A 4 -5.43 -6.06 10.99
N SER A 5 -4.61 -5.25 10.29
CA SER A 5 -4.43 -5.30 8.85
C SER A 5 -3.75 -6.59 8.36
N VAL A 6 -2.71 -7.05 9.06
CA VAL A 6 -1.98 -8.30 8.73
C VAL A 6 -2.90 -9.52 8.86
N VAL A 7 -3.78 -9.53 9.86
CA VAL A 7 -4.75 -10.62 10.08
C VAL A 7 -5.74 -10.76 8.93
N LEU A 8 -6.08 -9.70 8.18
CA LEU A 8 -6.98 -9.80 7.03
C LEU A 8 -6.30 -10.29 5.75
N ILE A 9 -5.02 -10.01 5.56
CA ILE A 9 -4.24 -10.56 4.44
C ILE A 9 -4.17 -12.10 4.58
N GLY A 10 -4.19 -12.61 5.82
CA GLY A 10 -4.32 -14.03 6.14
C GLY A 10 -5.75 -14.53 6.39
N LEU A 11 -6.80 -13.73 6.14
CA LEU A 11 -8.16 -14.20 6.39
C LEU A 11 -8.54 -15.30 5.40
N TYR A 12 -8.84 -16.46 5.98
CA TYR A 12 -9.39 -17.59 5.27
C TYR A 12 -10.75 -17.22 4.63
N ARG A 13 -10.81 -17.24 3.30
CA ARG A 13 -12.06 -17.15 2.53
C ARG A 13 -12.50 -18.53 2.09
N PHE A 14 -13.74 -18.90 2.35
CA PHE A 14 -14.29 -20.16 1.87
C PHE A 14 -14.40 -20.19 0.34
N ALA A 15 -14.64 -19.05 -0.29
CA ALA A 15 -14.71 -18.91 -1.74
C ALA A 15 -13.42 -19.37 -2.47
N ASP A 16 -12.26 -19.25 -1.83
CA ASP A 16 -10.96 -19.60 -2.42
C ASP A 16 -10.73 -21.12 -2.50
N TYR A 17 -11.35 -21.88 -1.60
CA TYR A 17 -11.19 -23.34 -1.51
C TYR A 17 -12.44 -24.10 -2.00
N MET A 18 -13.62 -23.53 -1.75
CA MET A 18 -14.91 -24.09 -2.10
C MET A 18 -15.84 -22.98 -2.61
N PRO A 19 -15.85 -22.70 -3.93
CA PRO A 19 -16.63 -21.61 -4.51
C PRO A 19 -18.13 -21.67 -4.16
N CYS A 20 -18.68 -22.87 -3.96
CA CYS A 20 -20.08 -23.09 -3.54
C CYS A 20 -20.40 -22.55 -2.13
N LEU A 21 -19.38 -22.28 -1.30
CA LEU A 21 -19.51 -21.72 0.05
C LEU A 21 -19.20 -20.22 0.12
N SER A 22 -19.08 -19.52 -1.02
CA SER A 22 -18.83 -18.06 -1.04
C SER A 22 -19.90 -17.24 -0.27
N TRP A 23 -21.12 -17.75 -0.12
CA TRP A 23 -22.17 -17.12 0.69
C TRP A 23 -21.83 -17.07 2.19
N VAL A 24 -20.99 -17.98 2.69
CA VAL A 24 -20.53 -18.00 4.09
C VAL A 24 -19.61 -16.81 4.37
N ASP A 25 -18.77 -16.44 3.41
CA ASP A 25 -17.89 -15.27 3.52
C ASP A 25 -18.72 -13.97 3.61
N LYS A 26 -19.83 -13.90 2.85
CA LYS A 26 -20.79 -12.78 2.92
C LYS A 26 -21.49 -12.70 4.27
N LEU A 27 -21.98 -13.82 4.80
CA LEU A 27 -22.63 -13.85 6.12
C LEU A 27 -21.69 -13.52 7.27
N ARG A 28 -20.41 -13.91 7.17
CA ARG A 28 -19.39 -13.56 8.16
C ARG A 28 -18.93 -12.10 8.07
N GLY A 29 -19.38 -11.36 7.05
CA GLY A 29 -18.97 -9.99 6.79
C GLY A 29 -17.49 -9.88 6.42
N VAL A 30 -16.87 -10.96 5.91
CA VAL A 30 -15.45 -10.96 5.54
C VAL A 30 -15.19 -9.96 4.41
N GLU A 31 -16.09 -9.91 3.43
CA GLU A 31 -16.03 -8.96 2.30
C GLU A 31 -16.06 -7.51 2.78
N GLY A 32 -17.02 -7.16 3.65
CA GLY A 32 -17.11 -5.79 4.20
C GLY A 32 -15.92 -5.40 5.10
N ARG A 33 -15.31 -6.36 5.80
CA ARG A 33 -14.07 -6.11 6.54
C ARG A 33 -12.91 -5.86 5.58
N ILE A 34 -12.73 -6.70 4.56
CA ILE A 34 -11.68 -6.50 3.56
C ILE A 34 -11.80 -5.11 2.92
N ASP A 35 -13.00 -4.73 2.47
CA ASP A 35 -13.24 -3.41 1.86
C ASP A 35 -12.90 -2.25 2.80
N HIS A 36 -13.26 -2.36 4.07
CA HIS A 36 -12.94 -1.33 5.06
C HIS A 36 -11.42 -1.13 5.21
N HIS A 37 -10.66 -2.23 5.23
CA HIS A 37 -9.21 -2.18 5.38
C HIS A 37 -8.50 -1.77 4.10
N VAL A 38 -8.97 -2.21 2.93
CA VAL A 38 -8.49 -1.71 1.63
C VAL A 38 -8.66 -0.20 1.57
N LYS A 39 -9.80 0.33 2.01
CA LYS A 39 -10.05 1.77 2.06
C LYS A 39 -9.10 2.50 3.02
N GLN A 40 -8.86 1.94 4.22
CA GLN A 40 -7.90 2.52 5.16
C GLN A 40 -6.48 2.57 4.58
N PHE A 41 -6.04 1.52 3.88
CA PHE A 41 -4.74 1.51 3.22
C PHE A 41 -4.68 2.49 2.06
N ASP A 42 -5.73 2.58 1.25
CA ASP A 42 -5.79 3.56 0.17
C ASP A 42 -5.66 4.99 0.71
N GLU A 43 -6.41 5.34 1.76
CA GLU A 43 -6.32 6.64 2.44
C GLU A 43 -4.93 6.91 3.04
N PHE A 44 -4.31 5.89 3.66
CA PHE A 44 -2.96 6.00 4.22
C PHE A 44 -1.90 6.26 3.14
N ILE A 45 -1.88 5.45 2.08
CA ILE A 45 -0.90 5.58 0.99
C ILE A 45 -1.11 6.88 0.21
N GLU A 46 -2.37 7.28 0.01
CA GLU A 46 -2.72 8.58 -0.57
C GLU A 46 -2.11 9.73 0.25
N GLY A 47 -2.23 9.68 1.59
CA GLY A 47 -1.61 10.66 2.48
C GLY A 47 -0.08 10.71 2.36
N VAL A 48 0.57 9.55 2.27
CA VAL A 48 2.01 9.44 2.05
C VAL A 48 2.43 10.08 0.73
N ILE A 49 1.69 9.83 -0.36
CA ILE A 49 1.97 10.45 -1.67
C ILE A 49 1.82 11.97 -1.61
N GLU A 50 0.75 12.48 -1.00
CA GLU A 50 0.49 13.92 -0.89
C GLU A 50 1.56 14.62 -0.04
N GLU A 51 2.03 13.99 1.05
CA GLU A 51 3.12 14.52 1.86
C GLU A 51 4.42 14.67 1.06
N ASN A 52 4.75 13.67 0.23
CA ASN A 52 5.94 13.72 -0.63
C ASN A 52 5.81 14.80 -1.72
N LEU A 53 4.64 14.93 -2.36
CA LEU A 53 4.36 16.01 -3.31
C LEU A 53 4.45 17.40 -2.66
N HIS A 54 3.93 17.54 -1.43
CA HIS A 54 4.02 18.78 -0.68
C HIS A 54 5.49 19.16 -0.43
N LYS A 55 6.30 18.21 0.08
CA LYS A 55 7.71 18.45 0.35
C LYS A 55 8.51 18.75 -0.93
N LYS A 56 8.21 18.07 -2.05
CA LYS A 56 8.80 18.37 -3.37
C LYS A 56 8.48 19.80 -3.83
N ARG A 57 7.27 20.30 -3.57
CA ARG A 57 6.89 21.70 -3.86
C ARG A 57 7.63 22.70 -2.98
N GLU A 58 7.81 22.40 -1.69
CA GLU A 58 8.56 23.27 -0.76
C GLU A 58 10.06 23.32 -1.14
N ALA A 59 10.63 22.18 -1.55
CA ALA A 59 11.99 22.11 -2.10
C ALA A 59 12.19 23.03 -3.31
N ALA A 60 11.21 23.05 -4.23
CA ALA A 60 11.25 23.91 -5.42
C ALA A 60 11.19 25.41 -5.08
N LYS A 61 10.73 25.79 -3.88
CA LYS A 61 10.69 27.18 -3.40
C LYS A 61 11.99 27.61 -2.69
N GLY A 62 13.00 26.75 -2.63
CA GLY A 62 14.32 27.08 -2.08
C GLY A 62 14.48 26.82 -0.58
N GLU A 63 13.55 26.10 0.06
CA GLU A 63 13.75 25.58 1.40
C GLU A 63 14.65 24.34 1.37
N SER A 64 15.47 24.15 2.42
CA SER A 64 16.42 23.03 2.51
C SER A 64 15.68 21.69 2.50
N TYR A 65 15.64 21.03 1.34
CA TYR A 65 15.06 19.72 1.17
C TYR A 65 16.03 18.64 1.63
N VAL A 66 15.78 18.06 2.82
CA VAL A 66 16.46 16.84 3.25
C VAL A 66 15.60 15.66 2.81
N VAL A 67 16.06 14.97 1.77
CA VAL A 67 15.35 13.81 1.21
C VAL A 67 15.73 12.57 2.02
N ASP A 68 14.77 12.03 2.76
CA ASP A 68 14.96 10.72 3.38
C ASP A 68 14.83 9.60 2.33
N GLN A 69 15.36 8.42 2.64
CA GLN A 69 15.47 7.29 1.70
C GLN A 69 14.11 6.84 1.16
N ASP A 70 13.07 6.85 2.00
CA ASP A 70 11.69 6.50 1.62
C ASP A 70 11.10 7.52 0.64
N GLN A 71 11.43 8.80 0.82
CA GLN A 71 10.96 9.87 -0.06
C GLN A 71 11.59 9.78 -1.43
N ARG A 72 12.87 9.39 -1.51
CA ARG A 72 13.57 9.18 -2.80
C ARG A 72 12.91 8.09 -3.64
N PHE A 73 12.40 7.04 -3.00
CA PHE A 73 11.70 5.97 -3.70
C PHE A 73 10.36 6.46 -4.26
N ILE A 74 9.57 7.17 -3.46
CA ILE A 74 8.28 7.71 -3.90
C ILE A 74 8.48 8.77 -4.99
N ASP A 75 9.46 9.66 -4.84
CA ASP A 75 9.80 10.67 -5.84
C ASP A 75 10.22 10.04 -7.17
N MET A 76 11.01 8.95 -7.14
CA MET A 76 11.40 8.20 -8.34
C MET A 76 10.18 7.59 -9.05
N LEU A 77 9.24 7.00 -8.30
CA LEU A 77 8.02 6.44 -8.88
C LEU A 77 7.10 7.51 -9.50
N LEU A 78 7.06 8.69 -8.88
CA LEU A 78 6.29 9.82 -9.39
C LEU A 78 6.94 10.44 -10.65
N GLU A 79 8.27 10.52 -10.69
CA GLU A 79 9.02 10.96 -11.87
C GLU A 79 8.86 9.98 -13.04
N GLU A 80 8.89 8.68 -12.76
CA GLU A 80 8.64 7.63 -13.76
C GLU A 80 7.25 7.77 -14.39
N LYS A 81 6.25 8.18 -13.61
CA LYS A 81 4.90 8.47 -14.13
C LYS A 81 4.87 9.69 -15.05
N GLU A 82 5.66 10.73 -14.76
CA GLU A 82 5.71 11.95 -15.57
C GLU A 82 6.47 11.76 -16.89
N ASP A 83 7.31 10.73 -16.99
CA ASP A 83 8.05 10.42 -18.22
C ASP A 83 7.14 9.81 -19.30
N SER A 84 6.50 10.72 -20.05
CA SER A 84 5.60 10.43 -21.18
C SER A 84 6.26 9.75 -22.39
N THR A 85 7.56 9.41 -22.33
CA THR A 85 8.29 8.81 -23.46
C THR A 85 8.32 7.28 -23.48
N ARG A 86 7.87 6.60 -22.40
CA ARG A 86 7.87 5.13 -22.31
C ARG A 86 6.57 4.49 -22.80
N SER A 87 6.67 3.25 -23.30
CA SER A 87 5.53 2.45 -23.78
C SER A 87 4.60 1.94 -22.66
N TYR A 88 5.06 2.02 -21.41
CA TYR A 88 4.29 1.66 -20.22
C TYR A 88 4.24 2.88 -19.31
N HIS A 89 3.03 3.31 -18.94
CA HIS A 89 2.82 4.44 -18.04
C HIS A 89 2.33 3.93 -16.69
N PHE A 90 3.10 4.19 -15.62
CA PHE A 90 2.64 3.92 -14.26
C PHE A 90 1.40 4.77 -13.96
N GLN A 91 0.26 4.11 -13.76
CA GLN A 91 -0.93 4.77 -13.25
C GLN A 91 -0.80 5.00 -11.75
N ARG A 92 -1.66 5.87 -11.21
CA ARG A 92 -1.65 6.16 -9.78
C ARG A 92 -1.90 4.91 -8.95
N ASP A 93 -2.78 4.04 -9.45
CA ASP A 93 -3.13 2.79 -8.78
C ASP A 93 -1.97 1.78 -8.78
N ASP A 94 -1.13 1.78 -9.83
CA ASP A 94 0.07 0.95 -9.88
C ASP A 94 1.10 1.37 -8.83
N ILE A 95 1.29 2.68 -8.64
CA ILE A 95 2.19 3.23 -7.61
C ILE A 95 1.65 2.88 -6.22
N LYS A 96 0.34 3.05 -6.00
CA LYS A 96 -0.31 2.66 -4.73
C LYS A 96 -0.14 1.17 -4.45
N ALA A 97 -0.37 0.31 -5.45
CA ALA A 97 -0.21 -1.13 -5.31
C ALA A 97 1.24 -1.51 -4.94
N LEU A 98 2.24 -0.90 -5.58
CA LEU A 98 3.65 -1.15 -5.28
C LEU A 98 4.02 -0.72 -3.85
N LEU A 99 3.52 0.43 -3.39
CA LEU A 99 3.75 0.91 -2.03
C LEU A 99 3.07 0.00 -0.98
N VAL A 100 1.86 -0.48 -1.27
CA VAL A 100 1.18 -1.47 -0.41
C VAL A 100 1.97 -2.78 -0.37
N ASP A 101 2.44 -3.29 -1.51
CA ASP A 101 3.22 -4.53 -1.57
C ASP A 101 4.53 -4.43 -0.77
N MET A 102 5.27 -3.33 -0.93
CA MET A 102 6.49 -3.06 -0.16
C MET A 102 6.22 -2.96 1.34
N PHE A 103 5.15 -2.28 1.75
CA PHE A 103 4.77 -2.14 3.16
C PHE A 103 4.38 -3.48 3.79
N VAL A 104 3.60 -4.29 3.08
CA VAL A 104 3.17 -5.62 3.54
C VAL A 104 4.36 -6.57 3.61
N GLY A 105 5.18 -6.65 2.57
CA GLY A 105 6.38 -7.51 2.54
C GLY A 105 7.39 -7.12 3.63
N GLY A 106 7.58 -5.82 3.85
CA GLY A 106 8.47 -5.28 4.87
C GLY A 106 7.98 -5.46 6.31
N THR A 107 6.69 -5.70 6.55
CA THR A 107 6.12 -5.84 7.90
C THR A 107 5.88 -7.29 8.32
N VAL A 108 5.37 -8.13 7.41
CA VAL A 108 4.95 -9.50 7.74
C VAL A 108 6.15 -10.44 7.98
N GLN A 109 7.21 -10.33 7.18
CA GLN A 109 8.39 -11.22 7.27
C GLN A 109 9.27 -11.00 8.52
N PRO A 110 9.65 -9.77 8.90
CA PRO A 110 10.48 -9.56 10.08
C PRO A 110 9.71 -9.77 11.40
N PHE A 111 8.39 -9.54 11.44
CA PHE A 111 7.58 -9.82 12.63
C PHE A 111 7.64 -11.31 13.01
N SER A 112 7.45 -12.22 12.05
CA SER A 112 7.59 -13.66 12.28
C SER A 112 9.03 -14.06 12.66
N THR A 113 10.03 -13.33 12.20
CA THR A 113 11.43 -13.63 12.56
C THR A 113 11.74 -13.25 14.01
N ILE A 114 11.18 -12.15 14.52
CA ILE A 114 11.36 -11.71 15.92
C ILE A 114 10.54 -12.57 16.89
N GLU A 115 9.34 -13.00 16.52
CA GLU A 115 8.49 -13.84 17.37
C GLU A 115 9.11 -15.23 17.62
N TRP A 116 9.83 -15.77 16.63
CA TRP A 116 10.43 -17.11 16.69
C TRP A 116 11.95 -17.12 16.93
N ALA A 117 12.56 -15.96 17.20
CA ALA A 117 13.97 -15.84 17.61
C ALA A 117 14.12 -15.95 19.14
#